data_AF-A0A2N0Z2M3-F1
#
_entry.id   AF-A0A2N0Z2M3-F1
#
_cell.length_a   1.000
_cell.length_b   1.000
_cell.length_c   1.000
_cell.angle_alpha   90.00
_cell.angle_beta   90.00
_cell.angle_gamma   90.00
#
_symmetry.space_group_name_H-M   'P 1'
#
loop_
_entity.id
_entity.type
_entity.pdbx_description
1 polymer ?
#
loop_
_entity_poly.entity_id
_entity_poly.type
_entity_poly.pdbx_seq_one_letter_code
_entity_poly.pdbx_strand_id
1 'polypeptide(L)'
;MTKKIFYIMMLLLLFIPGKIINGEEEKKSTIVSLRLLETTDIHSYILDFDYAKKKRTIEFGLNRTASLIQQAKKDQVNTLLFDVGDVIKGNALADYVASSNVLYYTDIHPAYKSMNLLKYDAATVGNHEFNYGLDYLLKSLQGAEFPFVNANIYVDDHNEYDQDDIHFFSPYIILNKEVQTETGEKTIIKVGVTGLITPITAEWDKEHLANKVKIKNMEETAKEIVPKMKAEGADVVVALVHAGLQSDREFKEKRGNNVQDVSKVKGIDVVLYGHSHSLFPKKGEKNTLLVKHTKGKIAGKPAVQAGFWGNHLGIIDLRLEKKAGKWSIIESKSVAKPIIRIINDKKVPIVVPFEPIEYLMQKYHRDTLDFIEKNN
;
A
#
# COMPACT_ATOMS: atom_id res chain seq x y z
N MET A 1 -75.78 -64.25 -31.91
CA MET A 1 -74.30 -64.26 -31.94
C MET A 1 -73.89 -62.96 -32.61
N THR A 2 -73.37 -61.94 -31.94
CA THR A 2 -72.03 -61.88 -31.32
C THR A 2 -71.99 -60.74 -30.29
N LYS A 3 -71.36 -61.00 -29.13
CA LYS A 3 -71.22 -60.07 -27.99
C LYS A 3 -70.18 -58.99 -28.30
N LYS A 4 -70.50 -57.72 -27.98
CA LYS A 4 -69.56 -56.61 -27.88
C LYS A 4 -68.80 -56.71 -26.54
N ILE A 5 -67.47 -56.65 -26.58
CA ILE A 5 -66.59 -56.56 -25.40
C ILE A 5 -66.08 -55.11 -25.34
N PHE A 6 -66.42 -54.39 -24.27
CA PHE A 6 -65.83 -53.10 -23.91
C PHE A 6 -64.71 -53.38 -22.91
N TYR A 7 -63.47 -53.00 -23.24
CA TYR A 7 -62.36 -52.99 -22.30
C TYR A 7 -62.38 -51.66 -21.53
N ILE A 8 -62.65 -51.73 -20.23
CA ILE A 8 -62.44 -50.63 -19.28
C ILE A 8 -61.01 -50.76 -18.75
N MET A 9 -60.13 -49.84 -19.16
CA MET A 9 -58.76 -49.73 -18.66
C MET A 9 -58.78 -48.85 -17.40
N MET A 10 -58.63 -49.48 -16.24
CA MET A 10 -58.60 -48.81 -14.93
C MET A 10 -57.20 -48.23 -14.69
N LEU A 11 -57.05 -46.90 -14.78
CA LEU A 11 -55.82 -46.20 -14.46
C LEU A 11 -55.69 -46.10 -12.92
N LEU A 12 -54.75 -46.83 -12.32
CA LEU A 12 -54.31 -46.61 -10.94
C LEU A 12 -53.38 -45.38 -10.89
N LEU A 13 -53.86 -44.28 -10.33
CA LEU A 13 -53.04 -43.12 -9.96
C LEU A 13 -52.37 -43.41 -8.60
N LEU A 14 -51.08 -43.74 -8.63
CA LEU A 14 -50.21 -43.77 -7.45
C LEU A 14 -49.98 -42.32 -6.98
N PHE A 15 -50.59 -41.95 -5.86
CA PHE A 15 -50.29 -40.72 -5.13
C PHE A 15 -48.91 -40.87 -4.45
N ILE A 16 -47.89 -40.20 -5.00
CA ILE A 16 -46.61 -40.01 -4.30
C ILE A 16 -46.70 -38.67 -3.56
N PRO A 17 -46.61 -38.63 -2.22
CA PRO A 17 -46.59 -37.36 -1.50
C PRO A 17 -45.29 -36.61 -1.85
N GLY A 18 -45.44 -35.50 -2.57
CA GLY A 18 -44.35 -34.59 -2.87
C GLY A 18 -43.78 -34.02 -1.58
N LYS A 19 -42.53 -34.36 -1.27
CA LYS A 19 -41.73 -33.69 -0.26
C LYS A 19 -41.52 -32.26 -0.74
N ILE A 20 -42.19 -31.29 -0.10
CA ILE A 20 -41.87 -29.87 -0.30
C ILE A 20 -40.48 -29.67 0.30
N ILE A 21 -39.47 -29.66 -0.57
CA ILE A 21 -38.13 -29.19 -0.22
C ILE A 21 -38.26 -27.67 -0.24
N ASN A 22 -38.43 -27.05 0.92
CA ASN A 22 -38.13 -25.63 1.07
C ASN A 22 -36.63 -25.49 0.77
N GLY A 23 -36.31 -25.09 -0.46
CA GLY A 23 -34.99 -24.57 -0.77
C GLY A 23 -34.82 -23.27 0.00
N GLU A 24 -34.17 -23.33 1.15
CA GLU A 24 -33.47 -22.14 1.63
C GLU A 24 -32.44 -21.83 0.53
N GLU A 25 -32.70 -20.80 -0.28
CA GLU A 25 -31.63 -20.20 -1.08
C GLU A 25 -30.51 -19.86 -0.12
N GLU A 26 -29.39 -20.60 -0.18
CA GLU A 26 -28.17 -20.25 0.51
C GLU A 26 -27.86 -18.80 0.16
N LYS A 27 -28.08 -17.91 1.12
CA LYS A 27 -27.93 -16.48 0.93
C LYS A 27 -26.44 -16.22 0.74
N LYS A 28 -26.00 -16.19 -0.51
CA LYS A 28 -24.60 -15.91 -0.89
C LYS A 28 -24.11 -14.71 -0.09
N SER A 29 -23.08 -14.92 0.72
CA SER A 29 -22.55 -13.82 1.52
C SER A 29 -22.00 -12.77 0.59
N THR A 30 -22.55 -11.58 0.68
CA THR A 30 -22.09 -10.41 -0.06
C THR A 30 -20.95 -9.70 0.67
N ILE A 31 -20.42 -10.30 1.75
CA ILE A 31 -19.46 -9.67 2.65
C ILE A 31 -18.06 -10.23 2.42
N VAL A 32 -17.08 -9.33 2.26
CA VAL A 32 -15.66 -9.63 2.15
C VAL A 32 -14.91 -8.86 3.23
N SER A 33 -14.05 -9.55 3.97
CA SER A 33 -13.03 -8.91 4.79
C SER A 33 -11.75 -8.75 3.95
N LEU A 34 -11.30 -7.51 3.73
CA LEU A 34 -10.10 -7.17 2.96
C LEU A 34 -9.10 -6.42 3.85
N ARG A 35 -7.86 -6.88 3.88
CA ARG A 35 -6.78 -6.24 4.63
C ARG A 35 -5.79 -5.55 3.70
N LEU A 36 -5.50 -4.29 4.00
CA LEU A 36 -4.49 -3.49 3.32
C LEU A 36 -3.32 -3.30 4.28
N LEU A 37 -2.12 -3.64 3.81
CA LEU A 37 -0.87 -3.55 4.55
C LEU A 37 -0.02 -2.42 3.98
N GLU A 38 0.71 -1.73 4.84
CA GLU A 38 1.53 -0.57 4.48
C GLU A 38 2.90 -0.62 5.14
N THR A 39 3.94 -0.43 4.32
CA THR A 39 5.24 0.08 4.77
C THR A 39 5.45 1.51 4.25
N THR A 40 6.27 2.28 4.97
CA THR A 40 6.64 3.64 4.60
C THR A 40 7.99 3.99 5.21
N ASP A 41 8.73 4.90 4.57
CA ASP A 41 9.94 5.52 5.10
C ASP A 41 10.98 4.48 5.55
N ILE A 42 11.13 3.39 4.78
CA ILE A 42 12.04 2.28 5.11
C ILE A 42 13.51 2.73 5.11
N HIS A 43 13.87 3.71 4.28
CA HIS A 43 15.20 4.33 4.21
C HIS A 43 16.37 3.35 4.11
N SER A 44 16.18 2.26 3.36
CA SER A 44 17.13 1.16 3.21
C SER A 44 17.52 0.47 4.52
N TYR A 45 16.77 0.65 5.61
CA TYR A 45 16.87 -0.17 6.82
C TYR A 45 16.24 -1.54 6.57
N ILE A 46 16.87 -2.31 5.68
CA ILE A 46 16.41 -3.65 5.28
C ILE A 46 16.69 -4.67 6.38
N LEU A 47 17.88 -4.58 6.99
CA LEU A 47 18.26 -5.39 8.13
C LEU A 47 18.05 -4.61 9.43
N ASP A 48 17.82 -5.33 10.52
CA ASP A 48 17.79 -4.84 11.89
C ASP A 48 19.21 -4.58 12.43
N PHE A 49 20.00 -3.84 11.65
CA PHE A 49 21.39 -3.53 11.94
C PHE A 49 21.62 -2.02 11.85
N ASP A 50 22.14 -1.43 12.93
CA ASP A 50 22.55 -0.03 13.00
C ASP A 50 24.00 0.06 12.50
N TYR A 51 24.17 0.45 11.24
CA TYR A 51 25.49 0.57 10.60
C TYR A 51 26.38 1.63 11.26
N ALA A 52 25.80 2.72 11.76
CA ALA A 52 26.55 3.77 12.46
C ALA A 52 27.13 3.25 13.79
N LYS A 53 26.38 2.41 14.50
CA LYS A 53 26.82 1.78 15.76
C LYS A 53 27.46 0.40 15.57
N LYS A 54 27.56 -0.08 14.33
CA LYS A 54 28.03 -1.42 13.94
C LYS A 54 27.43 -2.55 14.80
N LYS A 55 26.13 -2.52 15.07
CA LYS A 55 25.46 -3.52 15.91
C LYS A 55 24.03 -3.83 15.49
N ARG A 56 23.57 -5.05 15.78
CA ARG A 56 22.15 -5.44 15.67
C ARG A 56 21.28 -4.60 16.61
N THR A 57 20.03 -4.41 16.20
CA THR A 57 18.98 -3.74 16.97
C THR A 57 17.68 -4.55 16.93
N ILE A 58 16.77 -4.26 17.85
CA ILE A 58 15.40 -4.79 17.81
C ILE A 58 14.38 -3.74 17.35
N GLU A 59 14.82 -2.50 17.10
CA GLU A 59 13.95 -1.33 17.02
C GLU A 59 13.46 -1.00 15.60
N PHE A 60 14.13 -1.52 14.56
CA PHE A 60 13.81 -1.29 13.16
C PHE A 60 14.31 -2.45 12.29
N GLY A 61 14.04 -2.39 10.99
CA GLY A 61 14.48 -3.37 9.99
C GLY A 61 13.30 -3.98 9.24
N LEU A 62 13.28 -3.87 7.91
CA LEU A 62 12.28 -4.50 7.05
C LEU A 62 12.23 -6.02 7.26
N ASN A 63 13.37 -6.66 7.56
CA ASN A 63 13.44 -8.07 7.94
C ASN A 63 12.54 -8.42 9.15
N ARG A 64 12.40 -7.53 10.14
CA ARG A 64 11.49 -7.72 11.28
C ARG A 64 10.05 -7.41 10.89
N THR A 65 9.81 -6.33 10.14
CA THR A 65 8.48 -5.99 9.61
C THR A 65 7.93 -7.09 8.71
N ALA A 66 8.79 -7.75 7.94
CA ALA A 66 8.46 -8.89 7.09
C ALA A 66 7.79 -10.01 7.87
N SER A 67 8.25 -10.31 9.09
CA SER A 67 7.58 -11.28 9.96
C SER A 67 6.16 -10.85 10.35
N LEU A 68 5.92 -9.54 10.57
CA LEU A 68 4.56 -9.03 10.76
C LEU A 68 3.71 -9.15 9.48
N ILE A 69 4.30 -8.90 8.31
CA ILE A 69 3.62 -9.05 7.02
C ILE A 69 3.19 -10.50 6.81
N GLN A 70 4.10 -11.47 7.03
CA GLN A 70 3.78 -12.90 6.89
C GLN A 70 2.69 -13.34 7.86
N GLN A 71 2.74 -12.88 9.12
CA GLN A 71 1.67 -13.11 10.09
C GLN A 71 0.34 -12.52 9.61
N ALA A 72 0.34 -11.26 9.15
CA ALA A 72 -0.87 -10.60 8.72
C ALA A 72 -1.50 -11.25 7.47
N LYS A 73 -0.68 -11.77 6.54
CA LYS A 73 -1.09 -12.55 5.37
C LYS A 73 -1.61 -13.95 5.74
N LYS A 74 -1.14 -14.53 6.86
CA LYS A 74 -1.68 -15.78 7.41
C LYS A 74 -3.02 -15.58 8.12
N ASP A 75 -3.15 -14.49 8.86
CA ASP A 75 -4.33 -14.18 9.67
C ASP A 75 -5.53 -13.71 8.82
N GLN A 76 -5.29 -13.20 7.61
CA GLN A 76 -6.32 -12.76 6.68
C GLN A 76 -5.95 -13.14 5.25
N VAL A 77 -6.82 -13.91 4.59
CA VAL A 77 -6.58 -14.43 3.22
C VAL A 77 -6.56 -13.29 2.20
N ASN A 78 -7.53 -12.39 2.28
CA ASN A 78 -7.65 -11.29 1.33
C ASN A 78 -6.74 -10.14 1.76
N THR A 79 -5.51 -10.15 1.27
CA THR A 79 -4.51 -9.12 1.58
C THR A 79 -3.97 -8.43 0.34
N LEU A 80 -3.67 -7.15 0.50
CA LEU A 80 -2.84 -6.34 -0.41
C LEU A 80 -1.76 -5.64 0.42
N LEU A 81 -0.55 -5.51 -0.12
CA LEU A 81 0.60 -4.89 0.51
C LEU A 81 1.13 -3.75 -0.35
N PHE A 82 1.26 -2.57 0.26
CA PHE A 82 1.71 -1.35 -0.41
C PHE A 82 2.90 -0.72 0.30
N ASP A 83 3.70 0.01 -0.46
CA ASP A 83 4.75 0.88 0.07
C ASP A 83 4.49 2.34 -0.30
N VAL A 84 4.74 3.25 0.64
CA VAL A 84 4.46 4.69 0.49
C VAL A 84 5.73 5.51 0.22
N GLY A 85 6.82 4.89 -0.23
CA GLY A 85 8.04 5.59 -0.65
C GLY A 85 9.06 5.81 0.46
N ASP A 86 10.14 6.51 0.10
CA ASP A 86 11.35 6.71 0.90
C ASP A 86 12.03 5.38 1.29
N VAL A 87 12.42 4.62 0.28
CA VAL A 87 13.00 3.27 0.39
C VAL A 87 14.49 3.26 0.08
N ILE A 88 14.94 3.92 -1.00
CA ILE A 88 16.26 3.67 -1.61
C ILE A 88 17.37 4.62 -1.16
N LYS A 89 17.11 5.48 -0.17
CA LYS A 89 18.08 6.40 0.45
C LYS A 89 17.89 6.43 1.96
N GLY A 90 18.96 6.63 2.72
CA GLY A 90 18.86 7.06 4.13
C GLY A 90 19.78 6.37 5.13
N ASN A 91 20.46 5.31 4.75
CA ASN A 91 21.49 4.69 5.58
C ASN A 91 22.69 4.20 4.73
N ALA A 92 23.72 3.67 5.40
CA ALA A 92 24.95 3.26 4.75
C ALA A 92 24.78 2.20 3.64
N LEU A 93 23.74 1.36 3.70
CA LEU A 93 23.45 0.41 2.62
C LEU A 93 23.07 1.17 1.34
N ALA A 94 22.23 2.20 1.45
CA ALA A 94 21.88 3.05 0.31
C ALA A 94 23.11 3.76 -0.25
N ASP A 95 23.93 4.36 0.63
CA ASP A 95 25.13 5.09 0.22
C ASP A 95 26.13 4.19 -0.50
N TYR A 96 26.31 2.96 -0.01
CA TYR A 96 27.11 1.92 -0.67
C TYR A 96 26.58 1.62 -2.08
N VAL A 97 25.29 1.35 -2.23
CA VAL A 97 24.69 0.97 -3.53
C VAL A 97 24.79 2.13 -4.53
N ALA A 98 24.50 3.35 -4.08
CA ALA A 98 24.56 4.55 -4.92
C ALA A 98 25.99 4.91 -5.35
N SER A 99 26.97 4.79 -4.43
CA SER A 99 28.34 5.27 -4.69
C SER A 99 29.23 4.23 -5.37
N SER A 100 28.90 2.94 -5.29
CA SER A 100 29.80 1.86 -5.72
C SER A 100 29.56 1.38 -7.15
N ASN A 101 28.69 2.02 -7.93
CA ASN A 101 28.32 1.61 -9.30
C ASN A 101 27.94 0.12 -9.41
N VAL A 102 27.27 -0.41 -8.39
CA VAL A 102 26.86 -1.82 -8.32
C VAL A 102 25.45 -2.05 -8.88
N LEU A 103 24.82 -1.01 -9.43
CA LEU A 103 23.46 -1.04 -9.94
C LEU A 103 23.43 -0.64 -11.42
N TYR A 104 23.31 -1.64 -12.30
CA TYR A 104 23.01 -1.45 -13.72
C TYR A 104 21.51 -1.72 -13.99
N TYR A 105 21.03 -1.39 -15.19
CA TYR A 105 19.62 -1.65 -15.58
C TYR A 105 19.23 -3.14 -15.59
N THR A 106 20.22 -4.05 -15.56
CA THR A 106 20.02 -5.50 -15.45
C THR A 106 20.02 -6.01 -14.00
N ASP A 107 20.36 -5.15 -13.05
CA ASP A 107 20.41 -5.51 -11.63
C ASP A 107 19.12 -5.14 -10.91
N ILE A 108 18.97 -5.68 -9.70
CA ILE A 108 17.86 -5.36 -8.82
C ILE A 108 18.45 -4.71 -7.57
N HIS A 109 17.95 -3.52 -7.22
CA HIS A 109 18.34 -2.83 -6.00
C HIS A 109 18.10 -3.73 -4.77
N PRO A 110 19.01 -3.81 -3.78
CA PRO A 110 18.88 -4.76 -2.66
C PRO A 110 17.59 -4.59 -1.84
N ALA A 111 17.12 -3.36 -1.69
CA ALA A 111 15.81 -3.07 -1.10
C ALA A 111 14.67 -3.74 -1.89
N TYR A 112 14.65 -3.59 -3.23
CA TYR A 112 13.62 -4.19 -4.06
C TYR A 112 13.74 -5.71 -4.19
N LYS A 113 14.94 -6.29 -4.11
CA LYS A 113 15.07 -7.75 -3.94
C LYS A 113 14.31 -8.24 -2.71
N SER A 114 14.43 -7.52 -1.59
CA SER A 114 13.73 -7.84 -0.34
C SER A 114 12.22 -7.61 -0.46
N MET A 115 11.79 -6.55 -1.15
CA MET A 115 10.37 -6.26 -1.36
C MET A 115 9.72 -7.26 -2.34
N ASN A 116 10.40 -7.68 -3.40
CA ASN A 116 9.92 -8.73 -4.32
C ASN A 116 9.61 -10.02 -3.57
N LEU A 117 10.50 -10.45 -2.64
CA LEU A 117 10.25 -11.61 -1.77
C LEU A 117 8.95 -11.47 -0.94
N LEU A 118 8.59 -10.24 -0.55
CA LEU A 118 7.39 -9.97 0.25
C LEU A 118 6.13 -9.84 -0.59
N LYS A 119 6.24 -9.79 -1.93
CA LYS A 119 5.14 -9.67 -2.89
C LYS A 119 4.27 -8.45 -2.58
N TYR A 120 4.83 -7.26 -2.78
CA TYR A 120 4.09 -6.01 -2.81
C TYR A 120 3.14 -5.99 -4.01
N ASP A 121 2.00 -5.33 -3.87
CA ASP A 121 0.98 -5.21 -4.91
C ASP A 121 1.11 -3.89 -5.69
N ALA A 122 1.57 -2.82 -5.05
CA ALA A 122 1.97 -1.56 -5.68
C ALA A 122 2.79 -0.68 -4.71
N ALA A 123 3.47 0.32 -5.23
CA ALA A 123 4.15 1.35 -4.44
C ALA A 123 3.98 2.75 -5.07
N THR A 124 4.23 3.80 -4.29
CA THR A 124 4.53 5.14 -4.81
C THR A 124 5.98 5.50 -4.50
N VAL A 125 6.46 6.56 -5.13
CA VAL A 125 7.72 7.22 -4.77
C VAL A 125 7.47 8.26 -3.67
N GLY A 126 8.45 8.41 -2.79
CA GLY A 126 8.64 9.50 -1.85
C GLY A 126 9.73 10.47 -2.32
N ASN A 127 10.07 11.44 -1.48
CA ASN A 127 10.99 12.50 -1.89
C ASN A 127 12.44 12.00 -1.98
N HIS A 128 12.82 11.03 -1.16
CA HIS A 128 14.19 10.54 -1.11
C HIS A 128 14.53 9.56 -2.25
N GLU A 129 13.56 9.16 -3.08
CA GLU A 129 13.81 8.44 -4.34
C GLU A 129 14.58 9.26 -5.38
N PHE A 130 14.54 10.60 -5.29
CA PHE A 130 15.12 11.50 -6.30
C PHE A 130 16.55 11.96 -5.98
N ASN A 131 17.04 11.70 -4.77
CA ASN A 131 18.32 12.23 -4.25
C ASN A 131 19.57 11.81 -5.00
N TYR A 132 19.50 10.72 -5.77
CA TYR A 132 20.63 10.24 -6.59
C TYR A 132 20.38 10.48 -8.09
N GLY A 133 19.37 11.28 -8.44
CA GLY A 133 19.00 11.62 -9.80
C GLY A 133 18.07 10.61 -10.49
N LEU A 134 17.41 11.07 -11.57
CA LEU A 134 16.40 10.29 -12.29
C LEU A 134 16.95 9.01 -12.93
N ASP A 135 18.20 9.00 -13.41
CA ASP A 135 18.80 7.79 -13.98
C ASP A 135 19.00 6.69 -12.92
N TYR A 136 19.48 7.05 -11.72
CA TYR A 136 19.58 6.10 -10.61
C TYR A 136 18.20 5.60 -10.17
N LEU A 137 17.22 6.50 -10.11
CA LEU A 137 15.83 6.14 -9.81
C LEU A 137 15.31 5.10 -10.81
N LEU A 138 15.38 5.38 -12.12
CA LEU A 138 14.89 4.48 -13.16
C LEU A 138 15.60 3.12 -13.13
N LYS A 139 16.93 3.09 -12.94
CA LYS A 139 17.70 1.85 -12.73
C LYS A 139 17.21 1.07 -11.51
N SER A 140 16.93 1.77 -10.42
CA SER A 140 16.46 1.14 -9.18
C SER A 140 15.08 0.51 -9.38
N LEU A 141 14.14 1.24 -9.98
CA LEU A 141 12.76 0.78 -10.15
C LEU A 141 12.63 -0.38 -11.14
N GLN A 142 13.53 -0.49 -12.12
CA GLN A 142 13.50 -1.53 -13.16
C GLN A 142 13.45 -2.96 -12.60
N GLY A 143 14.07 -3.19 -11.43
CA GLY A 143 14.13 -4.51 -10.78
C GLY A 143 12.94 -4.84 -9.87
N ALA A 144 12.00 -3.91 -9.66
CA ALA A 144 10.82 -4.15 -8.83
C ALA A 144 9.79 -5.02 -9.58
N GLU A 145 9.30 -6.07 -8.92
CA GLU A 145 8.28 -6.99 -9.48
C GLU A 145 6.83 -6.50 -9.23
N PHE A 146 6.68 -5.24 -8.87
CA PHE A 146 5.42 -4.58 -8.57
C PHE A 146 5.40 -3.18 -9.17
N PRO A 147 4.23 -2.66 -9.56
CA PRO A 147 4.12 -1.39 -10.23
C PRO A 147 4.33 -0.21 -9.27
N PHE A 148 5.01 0.81 -9.77
CA PHE A 148 5.02 2.15 -9.17
C PHE A 148 3.92 3.00 -9.80
N VAL A 149 3.16 3.70 -8.96
CA VAL A 149 2.16 4.68 -9.39
C VAL A 149 2.42 6.03 -8.76
N ASN A 150 2.28 7.10 -9.54
CA ASN A 150 2.24 8.47 -9.04
C ASN A 150 1.51 9.36 -10.04
N ALA A 151 0.51 10.09 -9.57
CA ALA A 151 -0.35 10.89 -10.42
C ALA A 151 0.11 12.34 -10.59
N ASN A 152 0.88 12.90 -9.64
CA ASN A 152 1.16 14.33 -9.62
C ASN A 152 2.57 14.71 -10.04
N ILE A 153 3.37 13.77 -10.55
CA ILE A 153 4.64 14.03 -11.21
C ILE A 153 4.45 13.93 -12.73
N TYR A 154 4.84 14.97 -13.44
CA TYR A 154 4.75 15.09 -14.89
C TYR A 154 6.12 15.34 -15.48
N VAL A 155 6.32 14.92 -16.73
CA VAL A 155 7.46 15.34 -17.53
C VAL A 155 7.39 16.85 -17.72
N ASP A 156 8.50 17.55 -17.52
CA ASP A 156 8.61 18.97 -17.84
C ASP A 156 9.05 19.10 -19.31
N ASP A 157 8.11 19.47 -20.16
CA ASP A 157 8.31 19.72 -21.59
C ASP A 157 8.49 21.20 -21.92
N HIS A 158 8.64 22.04 -20.88
CA HIS A 158 8.91 23.48 -20.94
C HIS A 158 7.83 24.30 -21.65
N ASN A 159 6.58 23.81 -21.66
CA ASN A 159 5.42 24.54 -22.14
C ASN A 159 4.52 25.02 -20.98
N GLU A 160 3.57 25.91 -21.26
CA GLU A 160 2.59 26.42 -20.28
C GLU A 160 1.20 25.76 -20.41
N TYR A 161 1.06 24.74 -21.26
CA TYR A 161 -0.21 24.10 -21.62
C TYR A 161 -0.48 22.87 -20.76
N ASP A 162 -0.96 23.07 -19.54
CA ASP A 162 -1.29 21.99 -18.59
C ASP A 162 -2.18 20.85 -19.13
N GLN A 163 -2.85 21.03 -20.28
CA GLN A 163 -3.75 20.06 -20.88
C GLN A 163 -3.04 18.93 -21.65
N ASP A 164 -1.79 19.13 -22.07
CA ASP A 164 -1.00 18.11 -22.80
C ASP A 164 0.06 17.42 -21.93
N ASP A 165 0.07 17.74 -20.65
CA ASP A 165 0.94 17.17 -19.65
C ASP A 165 0.98 15.64 -19.63
N ILE A 166 2.20 15.11 -19.70
CA ILE A 166 2.47 13.68 -19.67
C ILE A 166 2.90 13.29 -18.25
N HIS A 167 2.17 12.35 -17.63
CA HIS A 167 2.58 11.79 -16.35
C HIS A 167 3.94 11.08 -16.47
N PHE A 168 4.84 11.33 -15.51
CA PHE A 168 6.15 10.68 -15.47
C PHE A 168 6.06 9.21 -15.02
N PHE A 169 5.08 8.91 -14.15
CA PHE A 169 4.72 7.56 -13.75
C PHE A 169 3.32 7.21 -14.27
N SER A 170 2.96 5.93 -14.24
CA SER A 170 1.55 5.55 -14.35
C SER A 170 0.75 6.26 -13.24
N PRO A 171 -0.29 7.05 -13.57
CA PRO A 171 -0.98 7.86 -12.56
C PRO A 171 -1.74 7.00 -11.55
N TYR A 172 -2.25 5.86 -11.99
CA TYR A 172 -2.93 4.86 -11.18
C TYR A 172 -2.85 3.48 -11.81
N ILE A 173 -3.31 2.48 -11.06
CA ILE A 173 -3.57 1.11 -11.52
C ILE A 173 -4.88 0.59 -10.91
N ILE A 174 -5.58 -0.30 -11.62
CA ILE A 174 -6.71 -1.06 -11.05
C ILE A 174 -6.29 -2.53 -10.89
N LEU A 175 -6.16 -2.95 -9.65
CA LEU A 175 -5.83 -4.32 -9.28
C LEU A 175 -7.11 -5.16 -9.23
N ASN A 176 -7.21 -6.16 -10.10
CA ASN A 176 -8.29 -7.15 -10.06
C ASN A 176 -7.97 -8.20 -9.00
N LYS A 177 -8.37 -7.95 -7.74
CA LYS A 177 -8.08 -8.86 -6.63
C LYS A 177 -9.14 -9.96 -6.55
N GLU A 178 -8.74 -11.20 -6.80
CA GLU A 178 -9.54 -12.36 -6.39
C GLU A 178 -9.56 -12.42 -4.85
N VAL A 179 -10.77 -12.44 -4.29
CA VAL A 179 -11.02 -12.48 -2.85
C VAL A 179 -12.03 -13.57 -2.52
N GLN A 180 -12.02 -14.01 -1.26
CA GLN A 180 -13.02 -14.91 -0.70
C GLN A 180 -14.00 -14.12 0.19
N THR A 181 -15.30 -14.38 0.03
CA THR A 181 -16.33 -13.88 0.95
C THR A 181 -16.22 -14.55 2.32
N GLU A 182 -16.93 -14.04 3.32
CA GLU A 182 -16.96 -14.64 4.66
C GLU A 182 -17.53 -16.07 4.68
N THR A 183 -18.24 -16.49 3.61
CA THR A 183 -18.73 -17.87 3.42
C THR A 183 -17.85 -18.68 2.47
N GLY A 184 -16.70 -18.15 2.03
CA GLY A 184 -15.72 -18.86 1.20
C GLY A 184 -15.94 -18.79 -0.31
N GLU A 185 -16.96 -18.05 -0.80
CA GLU A 185 -17.17 -17.89 -2.24
C GLU A 185 -16.11 -16.96 -2.84
N LYS A 186 -15.61 -17.29 -4.03
CA LYS A 186 -14.66 -16.44 -4.73
C LYS A 186 -15.36 -15.33 -5.52
N THR A 187 -14.81 -14.13 -5.49
CA THR A 187 -15.26 -12.98 -6.27
C THR A 187 -14.09 -12.04 -6.57
N ILE A 188 -14.31 -11.03 -7.41
CA ILE A 188 -13.31 -10.02 -7.74
C ILE A 188 -13.70 -8.69 -7.10
N ILE A 189 -12.72 -8.04 -6.48
CA ILE A 189 -12.79 -6.64 -6.07
C ILE A 189 -11.74 -5.88 -6.86
N LYS A 190 -12.17 -4.81 -7.55
CA LYS A 190 -11.29 -3.91 -8.29
C LYS A 190 -10.76 -2.83 -7.35
N VAL A 191 -9.49 -2.91 -6.99
CA VAL A 191 -8.83 -1.93 -6.13
C VAL A 191 -8.05 -0.94 -6.99
N GLY A 192 -8.58 0.28 -7.12
CA GLY A 192 -7.87 1.39 -7.75
C GLY A 192 -6.82 1.95 -6.81
N VAL A 193 -5.60 2.13 -7.27
CA VAL A 193 -4.47 2.63 -6.48
C VAL A 193 -3.82 3.79 -7.20
N THR A 194 -3.64 4.92 -6.50
CA THR A 194 -2.95 6.11 -7.01
C THR A 194 -1.88 6.55 -6.01
N GLY A 195 -0.75 7.05 -6.51
CA GLY A 195 0.30 7.65 -5.69
C GLY A 195 0.30 9.18 -5.78
N LEU A 196 0.70 9.86 -4.72
CA LEU A 196 0.87 11.32 -4.66
C LEU A 196 2.08 11.66 -3.79
N ILE A 197 2.83 12.69 -4.17
CA ILE A 197 4.00 13.19 -3.43
C ILE A 197 3.87 14.69 -3.16
N THR A 198 4.39 15.17 -2.03
CA THR A 198 4.41 16.61 -1.75
C THR A 198 5.18 17.41 -2.83
N PRO A 199 4.62 18.50 -3.39
CA PRO A 199 5.32 19.29 -4.42
C PRO A 199 6.61 19.96 -3.99
N ILE A 200 6.84 20.14 -2.68
CA ILE A 200 8.11 20.70 -2.17
C ILE A 200 9.32 19.83 -2.54
N THR A 201 9.12 18.56 -2.88
CA THR A 201 10.17 17.68 -3.42
C THR A 201 10.90 18.30 -4.62
N ALA A 202 10.19 19.03 -5.50
CA ALA A 202 10.81 19.69 -6.64
C ALA A 202 11.84 20.77 -6.23
N GLU A 203 11.65 21.41 -5.08
CA GLU A 203 12.59 22.38 -4.52
C GLU A 203 13.74 21.66 -3.79
N TRP A 204 13.44 20.63 -2.98
CA TRP A 204 14.46 19.89 -2.24
C TRP A 204 15.49 19.20 -3.15
N ASP A 205 15.04 18.65 -4.28
CA ASP A 205 15.86 17.94 -5.25
C ASP A 205 16.01 18.71 -6.57
N LYS A 206 15.97 20.05 -6.50
CA LYS A 206 16.02 20.93 -7.67
C LYS A 206 17.19 20.61 -8.61
N GLU A 207 18.36 20.28 -8.08
CA GLU A 207 19.54 19.93 -8.88
C GLU A 207 19.31 18.70 -9.77
N HIS A 208 18.47 17.77 -9.33
CA HIS A 208 18.15 16.55 -10.06
C HIS A 208 16.89 16.68 -10.93
N LEU A 209 15.93 17.50 -10.52
CA LEU A 209 14.57 17.56 -11.08
C LEU A 209 14.28 18.76 -11.96
N ALA A 210 14.99 19.88 -11.78
CA ALA A 210 14.74 21.10 -12.54
C ALA A 210 14.86 20.83 -14.06
N ASN A 211 13.91 21.37 -14.82
CA ASN A 211 13.80 21.21 -16.26
C ASN A 211 13.69 19.74 -16.72
N LYS A 212 13.20 18.83 -15.88
CA LYS A 212 12.96 17.42 -16.25
C LYS A 212 11.60 16.93 -15.81
N VAL A 213 11.18 17.30 -14.61
CA VAL A 213 9.85 16.98 -14.09
C VAL A 213 9.23 18.18 -13.38
N LYS A 214 7.91 18.23 -13.39
CA LYS A 214 7.09 19.17 -12.60
C LYS A 214 6.18 18.38 -11.66
N ILE A 215 6.06 18.84 -10.42
CA ILE A 215 5.21 18.20 -9.40
C ILE A 215 4.03 19.12 -9.09
N LYS A 216 2.82 18.67 -9.42
CA LYS A 216 1.58 19.46 -9.28
C LYS A 216 0.91 19.24 -7.93
N ASN A 217 -0.06 20.11 -7.63
CA ASN A 217 -0.88 20.05 -6.43
C ASN A 217 -1.55 18.67 -6.25
N MET A 218 -1.43 18.09 -5.05
CA MET A 218 -1.92 16.75 -4.79
C MET A 218 -3.45 16.66 -4.78
N GLU A 219 -4.14 17.58 -4.09
CA GLU A 219 -5.60 17.57 -3.99
C GLU A 219 -6.27 17.77 -5.36
N GLU A 220 -5.79 18.73 -6.16
CA GLU A 220 -6.34 18.98 -7.49
C GLU A 220 -6.08 17.80 -8.44
N THR A 221 -4.88 17.23 -8.43
CA THR A 221 -4.57 16.02 -9.22
C THR A 221 -5.48 14.86 -8.79
N ALA A 222 -5.67 14.64 -7.48
CA ALA A 222 -6.57 13.59 -7.00
C ALA A 222 -8.02 13.79 -7.43
N LYS A 223 -8.51 15.04 -7.49
CA LYS A 223 -9.86 15.36 -8.00
C LYS A 223 -10.03 15.00 -9.46
N GLU A 224 -8.95 15.03 -10.25
CA GLU A 224 -8.96 14.63 -11.66
C GLU A 224 -8.90 13.10 -11.84
N ILE A 225 -7.99 12.44 -11.13
CA ILE A 225 -7.67 11.02 -11.38
C ILE A 225 -8.66 10.05 -10.73
N VAL A 226 -9.22 10.41 -9.56
CA VAL A 226 -10.16 9.55 -8.84
C VAL A 226 -11.45 9.26 -9.63
N PRO A 227 -12.09 10.24 -10.30
CA PRO A 227 -13.21 9.98 -11.20
C PRO A 227 -12.86 9.01 -12.35
N LYS A 228 -11.65 9.11 -12.93
CA LYS A 228 -11.18 8.21 -14.00
C LYS A 228 -11.13 6.75 -13.50
N MET A 229 -10.50 6.51 -12.34
CA MET A 229 -10.48 5.19 -11.69
C MET A 229 -11.89 4.65 -11.42
N LYS A 230 -12.79 5.48 -10.89
CA LYS A 230 -14.18 5.06 -10.63
C LYS A 230 -14.95 4.76 -11.92
N ALA A 231 -14.73 5.51 -13.00
CA ALA A 231 -15.34 5.26 -14.31
C ALA A 231 -14.88 3.92 -14.93
N GLU A 232 -13.62 3.53 -14.70
CA GLU A 232 -13.08 2.21 -15.08
C GLU A 232 -13.51 1.06 -14.14
N GLY A 233 -14.31 1.38 -13.12
CA GLY A 233 -14.97 0.42 -12.25
C GLY A 233 -14.20 0.08 -10.99
N ALA A 234 -13.32 0.94 -10.49
CA ALA A 234 -12.69 0.75 -9.17
C ALA A 234 -13.76 0.69 -8.07
N ASP A 235 -13.83 -0.43 -7.36
CA ASP A 235 -14.72 -0.67 -6.23
C ASP A 235 -14.23 0.09 -4.98
N VAL A 236 -12.93 -0.03 -4.70
CA VAL A 236 -12.23 0.63 -3.60
C VAL A 236 -11.08 1.44 -4.18
N VAL A 237 -10.93 2.70 -3.79
CA VAL A 237 -9.80 3.55 -4.18
C VAL A 237 -8.87 3.79 -2.98
N VAL A 238 -7.61 3.38 -3.13
CA VAL A 238 -6.52 3.54 -2.18
C VAL A 238 -5.59 4.64 -2.67
N ALA A 239 -5.38 5.68 -1.86
CA ALA A 239 -4.38 6.70 -2.13
C ALA A 239 -3.12 6.43 -1.30
N LEU A 240 -1.97 6.29 -1.97
CA LEU A 240 -0.64 6.24 -1.37
C LEU A 240 -0.08 7.66 -1.37
N VAL A 241 0.04 8.30 -0.21
CA VAL A 241 0.35 9.73 -0.11
C VAL A 241 1.66 9.93 0.64
N HIS A 242 2.74 10.23 -0.08
CA HIS A 242 4.02 10.58 0.52
C HIS A 242 4.04 12.07 0.91
N ALA A 243 3.33 12.39 2.01
CA ALA A 243 3.28 13.69 2.63
C ALA A 243 2.82 13.57 4.09
N GLY A 244 3.08 14.60 4.91
CA GLY A 244 2.60 14.65 6.30
C GLY A 244 1.12 15.05 6.45
N LEU A 245 0.55 14.82 7.65
CA LEU A 245 -0.81 15.25 8.04
C LEU A 245 -1.03 16.75 7.87
N GLN A 246 -0.04 17.53 8.27
CA GLN A 246 0.05 18.98 8.09
C GLN A 246 1.38 19.30 7.41
N SER A 247 1.75 18.51 6.38
CA SER A 247 2.93 18.84 5.58
C SER A 247 2.92 20.33 5.26
N ASP A 248 4.11 20.92 5.24
CA ASP A 248 4.38 22.23 4.70
C ASP A 248 4.21 23.44 5.65
N ARG A 249 4.88 23.41 6.80
CA ARG A 249 5.14 24.68 7.53
C ARG A 249 5.93 25.67 6.67
N GLU A 250 6.77 25.19 5.75
CA GLU A 250 7.72 25.98 4.95
C GLU A 250 7.34 26.18 3.47
N PHE A 251 6.35 25.44 2.92
CA PHE A 251 5.91 25.64 1.53
C PHE A 251 5.06 26.91 1.40
N LYS A 252 5.21 27.61 0.26
CA LYS A 252 4.44 28.83 -0.03
C LYS A 252 2.95 28.52 -0.32
N GLU A 253 2.65 27.41 -1.00
CA GLU A 253 1.29 27.00 -1.39
C GLU A 253 0.78 25.78 -0.61
N LYS A 254 0.42 26.02 0.66
CA LYS A 254 0.12 24.95 1.64
C LYS A 254 -1.18 24.18 1.39
N ARG A 255 -2.11 24.77 0.64
CA ARG A 255 -3.45 24.21 0.44
C ARG A 255 -3.42 23.11 -0.62
N GLY A 256 -3.98 21.96 -0.30
CA GLY A 256 -4.07 20.83 -1.22
C GLY A 256 -2.84 19.91 -1.19
N ASN A 257 -1.76 20.30 -0.50
CA ASN A 257 -0.48 19.57 -0.49
C ASN A 257 -0.20 18.86 0.86
N ASN A 258 -1.27 18.42 1.52
CA ASN A 258 -1.17 17.61 2.74
C ASN A 258 -2.20 16.48 2.72
N VAL A 259 -2.00 15.50 3.60
CA VAL A 259 -2.84 14.30 3.68
C VAL A 259 -4.28 14.63 4.05
N GLN A 260 -4.53 15.64 4.90
CA GLN A 260 -5.90 16.03 5.25
C GLN A 260 -6.68 16.53 4.04
N ASP A 261 -6.03 17.29 3.16
CA ASP A 261 -6.64 17.85 1.97
C ASP A 261 -6.97 16.78 0.93
N VAL A 262 -5.99 15.94 0.59
CA VAL A 262 -6.20 14.77 -0.28
C VAL A 262 -7.29 13.85 0.29
N SER A 263 -7.32 13.64 1.61
CA SER A 263 -8.34 12.81 2.26
C SER A 263 -9.76 13.34 2.08
N LYS A 264 -9.98 14.62 1.75
CA LYS A 264 -11.33 15.15 1.47
C LYS A 264 -11.85 14.82 0.07
N VAL A 265 -10.98 14.44 -0.86
CA VAL A 265 -11.36 14.22 -2.26
C VAL A 265 -12.39 13.11 -2.37
N LYS A 266 -13.54 13.39 -2.98
CA LYS A 266 -14.64 12.43 -3.12
C LYS A 266 -14.19 11.22 -3.95
N GLY A 267 -14.50 10.02 -3.47
CA GLY A 267 -14.20 8.77 -4.17
C GLY A 267 -12.92 8.06 -3.72
N ILE A 268 -12.01 8.74 -3.00
CA ILE A 268 -10.94 8.04 -2.25
C ILE A 268 -11.59 7.35 -1.05
N ASP A 269 -11.30 6.08 -0.85
CA ASP A 269 -11.89 5.25 0.21
C ASP A 269 -10.90 5.00 1.36
N VAL A 270 -9.60 4.89 1.04
CA VAL A 270 -8.52 4.58 2.00
C VAL A 270 -7.32 5.48 1.74
N VAL A 271 -6.61 5.88 2.80
CA VAL A 271 -5.37 6.67 2.70
C VAL A 271 -4.23 5.97 3.45
N LEU A 272 -3.21 5.54 2.72
CA LEU A 272 -1.95 5.04 3.25
C LEU A 272 -0.93 6.17 3.06
N TYR A 273 -0.29 6.66 4.11
CA TYR A 273 0.54 7.86 4.00
C TYR A 273 1.83 7.78 4.80
N GLY A 274 2.84 8.56 4.41
CA GLY A 274 4.21 8.48 4.91
C GLY A 274 4.86 9.82 5.29
N HIS A 275 6.15 9.95 5.01
CA HIS A 275 6.97 11.18 5.02
C HIS A 275 7.30 11.76 6.40
N SER A 276 6.32 11.86 7.29
CA SER A 276 6.49 12.57 8.57
C SER A 276 7.09 11.72 9.70
N HIS A 277 7.49 10.48 9.40
CA HIS A 277 8.05 9.47 10.33
C HIS A 277 7.22 9.28 11.62
N SER A 278 5.93 9.61 11.56
CA SER A 278 5.01 9.66 12.68
C SER A 278 4.13 8.41 12.70
N LEU A 279 3.35 8.25 13.76
CA LEU A 279 2.38 7.15 13.86
C LEU A 279 0.96 7.67 13.69
N PHE A 280 0.18 6.98 12.87
CA PHE A 280 -1.26 7.14 12.82
C PHE A 280 -1.97 5.80 12.58
N PRO A 281 -3.06 5.51 13.30
CA PRO A 281 -3.50 6.21 14.51
C PRO A 281 -2.49 6.06 15.66
N LYS A 282 -2.51 7.02 16.59
CA LYS A 282 -1.62 7.05 17.75
C LYS A 282 -2.45 7.19 19.02
N LYS A 283 -2.32 6.21 19.92
CA LYS A 283 -3.08 6.18 21.17
C LYS A 283 -2.70 7.37 22.05
N GLY A 284 -3.69 8.03 22.64
CA GLY A 284 -3.51 9.17 23.54
C GLY A 284 -3.42 10.52 22.84
N GLU A 285 -3.29 10.55 21.50
CA GLU A 285 -3.33 11.81 20.74
C GLU A 285 -4.75 12.39 20.68
N LYS A 286 -4.83 13.72 20.66
CA LYS A 286 -6.09 14.45 20.58
C LYS A 286 -6.70 14.34 19.19
N ASN A 287 -8.02 14.15 19.14
CA ASN A 287 -8.77 14.25 17.89
C ASN A 287 -8.92 15.72 17.48
N THR A 288 -8.89 15.99 16.17
CA THR A 288 -9.28 17.27 15.56
C THR A 288 -10.62 17.12 14.84
N LEU A 289 -11.08 18.15 14.10
CA LEU A 289 -12.28 18.04 13.27
C LEU A 289 -12.16 16.91 12.24
N LEU A 290 -11.05 16.87 11.50
CA LEU A 290 -10.83 15.91 10.41
C LEU A 290 -10.05 14.66 10.85
N VAL A 291 -9.16 14.76 11.83
CA VAL A 291 -8.26 13.66 12.23
C VAL A 291 -8.78 13.02 13.51
N LYS A 292 -9.16 11.75 13.43
CA LYS A 292 -9.73 10.97 14.53
C LYS A 292 -8.81 9.78 14.85
N HIS A 293 -7.80 10.00 15.68
CA HIS A 293 -6.87 8.95 16.15
C HIS A 293 -7.64 7.78 16.80
N THR A 294 -8.68 8.07 17.59
CA THR A 294 -9.47 7.02 18.25
C THR A 294 -10.26 6.12 17.30
N LYS A 295 -10.50 6.58 16.06
CA LYS A 295 -11.20 5.83 15.02
C LYS A 295 -10.29 5.35 13.89
N GLY A 296 -9.02 5.76 13.87
CA GLY A 296 -8.12 5.51 12.75
C GLY A 296 -8.57 6.18 11.45
N LYS A 297 -9.19 7.36 11.52
CA LYS A 297 -9.78 8.02 10.35
C LYS A 297 -9.30 9.46 10.13
N ILE A 298 -9.12 9.83 8.87
CA ILE A 298 -8.87 11.21 8.41
C ILE A 298 -9.97 11.58 7.42
N ALA A 299 -10.64 12.71 7.64
CA ALA A 299 -11.79 13.14 6.85
C ALA A 299 -12.87 12.04 6.68
N GLY A 300 -13.04 11.18 7.69
CA GLY A 300 -14.01 10.07 7.69
C GLY A 300 -13.50 8.77 7.04
N LYS A 301 -12.32 8.77 6.43
CA LYS A 301 -11.73 7.63 5.72
C LYS A 301 -10.72 6.90 6.59
N PRO A 302 -10.68 5.56 6.60
CA PRO A 302 -9.62 4.82 7.27
C PRO A 302 -8.26 5.23 6.72
N ALA A 303 -7.33 5.54 7.63
CA ALA A 303 -5.97 5.91 7.26
C ALA A 303 -4.94 5.33 8.23
N VAL A 304 -3.70 5.16 7.77
CA VAL A 304 -2.58 4.66 8.57
C VAL A 304 -1.26 5.28 8.07
N GLN A 305 -0.34 5.48 9.01
CA GLN A 305 1.07 5.76 8.76
C GLN A 305 1.90 4.90 9.72
N ALA A 306 2.77 4.07 9.16
CA ALA A 306 3.54 3.06 9.88
C ALA A 306 4.94 3.51 10.35
N GLY A 307 5.07 4.72 10.89
CA GLY A 307 6.32 5.17 11.50
C GLY A 307 7.42 5.33 10.45
N PHE A 308 8.53 4.62 10.63
CA PHE A 308 9.73 4.70 9.78
C PHE A 308 10.66 3.50 9.98
N TRP A 309 11.57 3.26 9.05
CA TRP A 309 12.63 2.23 9.08
C TRP A 309 12.13 0.80 9.32
N GLY A 310 10.85 0.53 9.06
CA GLY A 310 10.21 -0.75 9.35
C GLY A 310 9.90 -0.99 10.84
N ASN A 311 9.88 0.06 11.67
CA ASN A 311 9.56 -0.09 13.10
C ASN A 311 8.09 -0.45 13.37
N HIS A 312 7.19 -0.23 12.40
CA HIS A 312 5.80 -0.65 12.44
C HIS A 312 5.37 -1.22 11.08
N LEU A 313 4.24 -1.93 11.09
CA LEU A 313 3.47 -2.32 9.91
C LEU A 313 2.10 -1.62 9.99
N GLY A 314 1.73 -0.91 8.93
CA GLY A 314 0.39 -0.34 8.81
C GLY A 314 -0.60 -1.43 8.40
N ILE A 315 -1.75 -1.46 9.08
CA ILE A 315 -2.82 -2.44 8.82
C ILE A 315 -4.15 -1.71 8.80
N ILE A 316 -4.86 -1.81 7.69
CA ILE A 316 -6.26 -1.40 7.57
C ILE A 316 -7.09 -2.64 7.23
N ASP A 317 -8.00 -3.01 8.14
CA ASP A 317 -9.02 -4.01 7.89
C ASP A 317 -10.30 -3.32 7.42
N LEU A 318 -10.82 -3.74 6.27
CA LEU A 318 -12.09 -3.31 5.70
C LEU A 318 -13.08 -4.47 5.68
N ARG A 319 -14.32 -4.21 6.05
CA ARG A 319 -15.45 -5.09 5.78
C ARG A 319 -16.28 -4.46 4.67
N LEU A 320 -16.33 -5.15 3.53
CA LEU A 320 -16.96 -4.70 2.30
C LEU A 320 -18.25 -5.49 2.09
N GLU A 321 -19.34 -4.82 1.73
CA GLU A 321 -20.60 -5.46 1.38
C GLU A 321 -21.00 -5.12 -0.06
N LYS A 322 -21.39 -6.13 -0.84
CA LYS A 322 -21.92 -5.96 -2.19
C LYS A 322 -23.45 -5.87 -2.15
N LYS A 323 -23.99 -4.71 -2.54
CA LYS A 323 -25.44 -4.48 -2.69
C LYS A 323 -25.74 -3.97 -4.09
N ALA A 324 -26.71 -4.60 -4.76
CA ALA A 324 -27.11 -4.26 -6.13
C ALA A 324 -25.90 -4.10 -7.08
N GLY A 325 -24.94 -5.02 -6.99
CA GLY A 325 -23.74 -5.02 -7.83
C GLY A 325 -22.60 -4.09 -7.38
N LYS A 326 -22.82 -3.22 -6.38
CA LYS A 326 -21.83 -2.24 -5.91
C LYS A 326 -21.25 -2.61 -4.56
N TRP A 327 -19.94 -2.51 -4.41
CA TRP A 327 -19.26 -2.69 -3.14
C TRP A 327 -19.28 -1.39 -2.32
N SER A 328 -19.40 -1.53 -1.00
CA SER A 328 -19.28 -0.42 -0.06
C SER A 328 -18.57 -0.86 1.22
N ILE A 329 -17.79 0.02 1.82
CA ILE A 329 -17.18 -0.21 3.13
C ILE A 329 -18.25 -0.02 4.21
N ILE A 330 -18.57 -1.09 4.92
CA ILE A 330 -19.51 -1.05 6.05
C ILE A 330 -18.78 -0.90 7.38
N GLU A 331 -17.55 -1.42 7.50
CA GLU A 331 -16.72 -1.30 8.69
C GLU A 331 -15.25 -1.14 8.30
N SER A 332 -14.48 -0.46 9.14
CA SER A 332 -13.05 -0.24 8.92
C SER A 332 -12.30 -0.10 10.24
N LYS A 333 -11.08 -0.65 10.32
CA LYS A 333 -10.18 -0.50 11.46
C LYS A 333 -8.74 -0.27 11.00
N SER A 334 -8.11 0.80 11.47
CA SER A 334 -6.70 1.10 11.17
C SER A 334 -5.83 0.92 12.41
N VAL A 335 -4.64 0.35 12.23
CA VAL A 335 -3.63 0.13 13.28
C VAL A 335 -2.22 0.26 12.68
N ALA A 336 -1.34 1.01 13.34
CA ALA A 336 0.10 0.89 13.15
C ALA A 336 0.65 -0.13 14.17
N LYS A 337 0.98 -1.34 13.70
CA LYS A 337 1.41 -2.47 14.56
C LYS A 337 2.94 -2.40 14.77
N PRO A 338 3.44 -2.19 15.99
CA PRO A 338 4.88 -2.08 16.23
C PRO A 338 5.60 -3.43 16.12
N ILE A 339 6.89 -3.44 15.78
CA ILE A 339 7.73 -4.65 15.86
C ILE A 339 8.27 -4.95 17.27
N ILE A 340 8.08 -4.00 18.20
CA ILE A 340 8.41 -4.12 19.63
C ILE A 340 7.20 -3.80 20.51
N ARG A 341 7.25 -4.23 21.77
CA ARG A 341 6.35 -3.77 22.83
C ARG A 341 7.16 -3.32 24.04
N ILE A 342 6.56 -2.48 24.88
CA ILE A 342 7.16 -2.05 26.14
C ILE A 342 6.53 -2.87 27.27
N ILE A 343 7.37 -3.55 28.06
CA ILE A 343 6.99 -4.29 29.26
C ILE A 343 7.90 -3.84 30.39
N ASN A 344 7.34 -3.28 31.47
CA ASN A 344 8.11 -2.77 32.62
C ASN A 344 9.26 -1.85 32.17
N ASP A 345 8.93 -0.86 31.32
CA ASP A 345 9.86 0.10 30.71
C ASP A 345 11.00 -0.48 29.85
N LYS A 346 10.94 -1.79 29.54
CA LYS A 346 11.89 -2.47 28.65
C LYS A 346 11.29 -2.72 27.28
N LYS A 347 12.07 -2.46 26.24
CA LYS A 347 11.73 -2.81 24.85
C LYS A 347 11.90 -4.32 24.67
N VAL A 348 10.84 -4.99 24.21
CA VAL A 348 10.81 -6.43 23.96
C VAL A 348 10.38 -6.64 22.50
N PRO A 349 11.13 -7.39 21.67
CA PRO A 349 10.72 -7.68 20.31
C PRO A 349 9.44 -8.53 20.32
N ILE A 350 8.49 -8.22 19.43
CA ILE A 350 7.29 -9.06 19.24
C ILE A 350 7.43 -10.03 18.06
N VAL A 351 8.48 -9.86 17.26
CA VAL A 351 8.82 -10.68 16.11
C VAL A 351 10.31 -10.94 16.04
N VAL A 352 10.67 -12.08 15.46
CA VAL A 352 12.04 -12.39 15.03
C VAL A 352 12.25 -11.90 13.58
N PRO A 353 13.48 -11.61 13.15
CA PRO A 353 13.78 -11.32 11.74
C PRO A 353 13.34 -12.44 10.79
N PHE A 354 12.85 -12.08 9.61
CA PHE A 354 12.48 -13.01 8.55
C PHE A 354 13.73 -13.50 7.82
N GLU A 355 14.09 -14.76 8.07
CA GLU A 355 15.34 -15.38 7.59
C GLU A 355 15.60 -15.28 6.07
N PRO A 356 14.59 -15.36 5.18
CA PRO A 356 14.85 -15.18 3.74
C PRO A 356 15.45 -13.82 3.38
N ILE A 357 15.05 -12.74 4.07
CA ILE A 357 15.67 -11.42 3.86
C ILE A 357 17.08 -11.38 4.44
N GLU A 358 17.31 -12.01 5.61
CA GLU A 358 18.67 -12.14 6.18
C GLU A 358 19.62 -12.79 5.18
N TYR A 359 19.22 -13.93 4.63
CA TYR A 359 20.02 -14.68 3.66
C TYR A 359 20.30 -13.87 2.39
N LEU A 360 19.26 -13.26 1.82
CA LEU A 360 19.36 -12.41 0.63
C LEU A 360 20.35 -11.25 0.84
N MET A 361 20.36 -10.68 2.03
CA MET A 361 21.13 -9.47 2.33
C MET A 361 22.55 -9.71 2.85
N GLN A 362 22.98 -10.97 3.07
CA GLN A 362 24.29 -11.27 3.65
C GLN A 362 25.46 -10.64 2.91
N LYS A 363 25.48 -10.75 1.56
CA LYS A 363 26.54 -10.15 0.75
C LYS A 363 26.53 -8.63 0.88
N TYR A 364 25.37 -8.01 0.67
CA TYR A 364 25.20 -6.56 0.75
C TYR A 364 25.57 -6.00 2.13
N HIS A 365 25.24 -6.73 3.20
CA HIS A 365 25.62 -6.36 4.56
C HIS A 365 27.13 -6.31 4.75
N ARG A 366 27.86 -7.36 4.31
CA ARG A 366 29.33 -7.38 4.37
C ARG A 366 29.92 -6.26 3.53
N ASP A 367 29.48 -6.12 2.28
CA ASP A 367 30.01 -5.09 1.39
C ASP A 367 29.76 -3.67 1.94
N THR A 368 28.61 -3.46 2.62
CA THR A 368 28.31 -2.18 3.28
C THR A 368 29.25 -1.92 4.45
N LEU A 369 29.59 -2.93 5.26
CA LEU A 369 30.58 -2.79 6.34
C LEU A 369 31.97 -2.46 5.78
N ASP A 370 32.40 -3.16 4.72
CA ASP A 370 33.67 -2.90 4.04
C ASP A 370 33.70 -1.48 3.44
N PHE A 371 32.58 -1.03 2.86
CA PHE A 371 32.41 0.33 2.35
C PHE A 371 32.57 1.37 3.46
N ILE A 372 31.94 1.15 4.62
CA ILE A 372 32.08 2.04 5.79
C ILE A 372 33.54 2.07 6.27
N GLU A 373 34.23 0.93 6.30
CA GLU A 373 35.64 0.87 6.75
C GLU A 373 36.62 1.56 5.81
N LYS A 374 36.33 1.59 4.51
CA LYS A 374 37.17 2.29 3.52
C LYS A 374 36.99 3.81 3.50
N ASN A 375 35.85 4.30 4.01
CA ASN A 375 35.48 5.72 3.96
C ASN A 375 35.50 6.42 5.33
N ASN A 376 35.89 5.71 6.39
CA ASN A 376 36.29 6.30 7.68
C ASN A 376 37.81 6.28 7.80
#